data_AF-A0A7K4DUC1-F1
#
_entry.id   AF-A0A7K4DUC1-F1
#
_cell.length_a   1.000
_cell.length_b   1.000
_cell.length_c   1.000
_cell.angle_alpha   90.00
_cell.angle_beta   90.00
_cell.angle_gamma   90.00
#
_symmetry.space_group_name_H-M   'P 1'
#
loop_
_entity.id
_entity.type
_entity.pdbx_description
1 polymer ?
#
loop_
_entity_poly.entity_id
_entity_poly.type
_entity_poly.pdbx_seq_one_letter_code
_entity_poly.pdbx_strand_id
1 'polypeptide(L)'
;MATKTTKKKTPTGKKTIKREPNPSAILKKVASVSDSNKALQKEIKVMTKIFGENQKVLVSMKGMIDTLASTLEHIEKQSKQINIIEDDTQKLYAGLNQVRNQTNLVTKINDQTTKLQDEINRISELQKSSKSQELSQKVEDSMNSIKNNSQMIIKIAQRVDEVRDDLRKVSGKTDSFLEIGSEMEKLKNSIDEISGKTAQLDTGNQIIESLKQEFEKITDGVMLTSNLNAELEAIKVTIDAISAKASKMDSLGGVIDGLKQQFETVSARANSIDNLSLESIKELGGKIDKIETEIGALSKRADSTAFVGEGLKSVQEDVSSFKTNVFDKTDSIEQKIASVSDVLKRQDASTAEFHKKSEKLFEEIQSVKNFSSKASSDSSKEMMALLKLSEYQSNIRMNTESKYGDIKDLEKMASQTANIVNLFDKISIESGEKIPLPHEVRQWAVSKILDCADKWEIRFSDVYSILTNAIGRDMLRKVIRIQQIRDIYGIRAVDEIRKDLNIS
;
A
#
# COMPACT_ATOMS: atom_id res chain seq x y z
N MET A 1 62.62 88.34 -29.88
CA MET A 1 61.59 88.74 -30.86
C MET A 1 60.86 87.51 -31.38
N ALA A 2 59.52 87.53 -31.29
CA ALA A 2 58.50 86.87 -32.11
C ALA A 2 58.58 85.34 -32.45
N THR A 3 57.75 84.57 -31.72
CA THR A 3 56.69 83.65 -32.20
C THR A 3 56.68 83.17 -33.66
N LYS A 4 56.41 81.87 -33.88
CA LYS A 4 55.20 81.39 -34.59
C LYS A 4 55.01 79.85 -34.56
N THR A 5 53.94 79.44 -33.91
CA THR A 5 53.17 78.20 -34.15
C THR A 5 52.35 78.31 -35.45
N THR A 6 52.18 77.22 -36.19
CA THR A 6 51.12 77.11 -37.21
C THR A 6 50.42 75.74 -37.21
N LYS A 7 49.11 75.83 -37.01
CA LYS A 7 48.06 74.79 -37.01
C LYS A 7 47.87 74.17 -38.41
N LYS A 8 47.51 72.87 -38.46
CA LYS A 8 46.97 72.19 -39.65
C LYS A 8 45.43 72.16 -39.55
N LYS A 9 44.75 72.71 -40.56
CA LYS A 9 43.29 72.74 -40.73
C LYS A 9 42.80 71.52 -41.53
N THR A 10 41.61 71.05 -41.17
CA THR A 10 40.73 70.11 -41.86
C THR A 10 40.30 70.60 -43.27
N PRO A 11 40.07 69.71 -44.26
CA PRO A 11 39.47 70.07 -45.52
C PRO A 11 37.96 69.78 -45.55
N THR A 12 37.23 70.79 -46.03
CA THR A 12 35.79 70.86 -46.29
C THR A 12 35.39 70.13 -47.59
N GLY A 13 34.16 69.61 -47.59
CA GLY A 13 33.60 68.74 -48.62
C GLY A 13 33.26 69.36 -49.98
N LYS A 14 33.25 68.50 -50.99
CA LYS A 14 32.70 68.74 -52.34
C LYS A 14 31.18 68.53 -52.33
N LYS A 15 30.42 69.54 -52.75
CA LYS A 15 28.98 69.47 -53.03
C LYS A 15 28.73 68.73 -54.34
N THR A 16 28.02 67.59 -54.29
CA THR A 16 27.41 66.93 -55.45
C THR A 16 25.96 67.40 -55.62
N ILE A 17 25.67 67.87 -56.83
CA ILE A 17 24.38 68.38 -57.31
C ILE A 17 23.32 67.26 -57.24
N LYS A 18 22.17 67.53 -56.60
CA LYS A 18 21.00 66.62 -56.54
C LYS A 18 20.33 66.60 -57.91
N ARG A 19 20.57 65.55 -58.69
CA ARG A 19 19.74 65.18 -59.86
C ARG A 19 18.46 64.54 -59.34
N GLU A 20 17.30 64.94 -59.86
CA GLU A 20 16.03 64.32 -59.49
C GLU A 20 16.11 62.79 -59.65
N PRO A 21 15.57 62.02 -58.69
CA PRO A 21 15.73 60.58 -58.71
C PRO A 21 14.95 59.99 -59.89
N ASN A 22 15.69 59.43 -60.84
CA ASN A 22 15.13 58.66 -61.96
C ASN A 22 14.11 57.65 -61.39
N PRO A 23 12.85 57.59 -61.92
CA PRO A 23 11.81 56.68 -61.45
C PRO A 23 12.26 55.22 -61.31
N SER A 24 13.19 54.77 -62.15
CA SER A 24 13.79 53.42 -62.07
C SER A 24 14.64 53.18 -60.81
N ALA A 25 15.31 54.22 -60.28
CA ALA A 25 16.09 54.13 -59.04
C ALA A 25 15.18 54.09 -57.79
N ILE A 26 14.04 54.78 -57.84
CA ILE A 26 13.01 54.71 -56.81
C ILE A 26 12.37 53.32 -56.82
N LEU A 27 12.00 52.79 -57.99
CA LEU A 27 11.44 51.45 -58.16
C LEU A 27 12.36 50.35 -57.61
N LYS A 28 13.68 50.42 -57.86
CA LYS A 28 14.65 49.48 -57.28
C LYS A 28 14.74 49.56 -55.76
N LYS A 29 14.70 50.77 -55.18
CA LYS A 29 14.67 50.95 -53.72
C LYS A 29 13.36 50.43 -53.13
N VAL A 30 12.22 50.68 -53.76
CA VAL A 30 10.91 50.17 -53.33
C VAL A 30 10.87 48.64 -53.42
N ALA A 31 11.42 48.04 -54.47
CA ALA A 31 11.56 46.59 -54.59
C ALA A 31 12.46 46.01 -53.49
N SER A 32 13.63 46.61 -53.23
CA SER A 32 14.55 46.18 -52.15
C SER A 32 13.93 46.31 -50.76
N VAL A 33 13.17 47.37 -50.50
CA VAL A 33 12.41 47.54 -49.25
C VAL A 33 11.28 46.51 -49.14
N SER A 34 10.59 46.21 -50.25
CA SER A 34 9.55 45.18 -50.30
C SER A 34 10.12 43.78 -50.02
N ASP A 35 11.27 43.45 -50.59
CA ASP A 35 11.94 42.17 -50.35
C ASP A 35 12.48 42.08 -48.92
N SER A 36 13.01 43.17 -48.37
CA SER A 36 13.42 43.23 -46.95
C SER A 36 12.23 43.09 -46.01
N ASN A 37 11.09 43.72 -46.33
CA ASN A 37 9.86 43.59 -45.56
C ASN A 37 9.29 42.16 -45.63
N LYS A 38 9.37 41.49 -46.79
CA LYS A 38 9.00 40.07 -46.93
C LYS A 38 9.93 39.16 -46.11
N ALA A 39 11.23 39.43 -46.09
CA ALA A 39 12.19 38.68 -45.28
C ALA A 39 11.87 38.84 -43.78
N LEU A 40 11.64 40.07 -43.33
CA LEU A 40 11.27 40.39 -41.96
C LEU A 40 9.93 39.75 -41.56
N GLN A 41 8.93 39.74 -42.44
CA GLN A 41 7.68 39.01 -42.21
C GLN A 41 7.88 37.50 -42.06
N LYS A 42 8.78 36.90 -42.85
CA LYS A 42 9.13 35.48 -42.69
C LYS A 42 9.80 35.22 -41.35
N GLU A 43 10.74 36.06 -40.94
CA GLU A 43 11.40 35.96 -39.63
C GLU A 43 10.40 36.14 -38.48
N ILE A 44 9.51 37.14 -38.53
CA ILE A 44 8.44 37.31 -37.53
C ILE A 44 7.59 36.05 -37.44
N LYS A 45 7.23 35.43 -38.57
CA LYS A 45 6.43 34.20 -38.59
C LYS A 45 7.16 33.01 -37.95
N VAL A 46 8.48 32.89 -38.20
CA VAL A 46 9.33 31.90 -37.53
C VAL A 46 9.38 32.19 -36.02
N MET A 47 9.54 33.45 -35.63
CA MET A 47 9.59 33.88 -34.23
C MET A 47 8.28 33.57 -33.49
N THR A 48 7.12 33.82 -34.11
CA THR A 48 5.80 33.47 -33.55
C THR A 48 5.66 31.96 -33.37
N LYS A 49 6.20 31.16 -34.30
CA LYS A 49 6.21 29.69 -34.17
C LYS A 49 7.08 29.25 -32.98
N ILE A 50 8.28 29.80 -32.85
CA ILE A 50 9.18 29.55 -31.71
C ILE A 50 8.49 29.93 -30.39
N PHE A 51 7.80 31.06 -30.34
CA PHE A 51 7.07 31.49 -29.14
C PHE A 51 5.97 30.49 -28.74
N GLY A 52 5.20 29.99 -29.73
CA GLY A 52 4.20 28.95 -29.49
C GLY A 52 4.80 27.62 -29.03
N GLU A 53 5.96 27.22 -29.56
CA GLU A 53 6.69 26.03 -29.11
C GLU A 53 7.21 26.21 -27.68
N ASN A 54 7.80 27.36 -27.35
CA ASN A 54 8.25 27.68 -25.99
C ASN A 54 7.10 27.67 -24.98
N GLN A 55 5.91 28.14 -25.37
CA GLN A 55 4.73 28.08 -24.51
C GLN A 55 4.29 26.64 -24.20
N LYS A 56 4.39 25.73 -25.18
CA LYS A 56 4.14 24.29 -24.95
C LYS A 56 5.16 23.69 -23.99
N VAL A 57 6.44 24.05 -24.12
CA VAL A 57 7.49 23.63 -23.20
C VAL A 57 7.19 24.12 -21.78
N LEU A 58 6.79 25.38 -21.62
CA LEU A 58 6.42 25.94 -20.30
C LEU A 58 5.21 25.22 -19.67
N VAL A 59 4.19 24.88 -20.46
CA VAL A 59 3.04 24.09 -19.98
C VAL A 59 3.48 22.69 -19.54
N SER A 60 4.38 22.04 -20.30
CA SER A 60 4.95 20.75 -19.92
C SER A 60 5.78 20.85 -18.63
N MET A 61 6.59 21.89 -18.48
CA MET A 61 7.36 22.16 -17.25
C MET A 61 6.43 22.38 -16.06
N LYS A 62 5.32 23.11 -16.23
CA LYS A 62 4.31 23.25 -15.18
C LYS A 62 3.74 21.88 -14.77
N GLY A 63 3.38 21.02 -15.73
CA GLY A 63 2.90 19.67 -15.43
C GLY A 63 3.93 18.82 -14.67
N MET A 64 5.22 18.95 -15.02
CA MET A 64 6.30 18.29 -14.27
C MET A 64 6.44 18.85 -12.85
N ILE A 65 6.34 20.17 -12.66
CA ILE A 65 6.38 20.80 -11.33
C ILE A 65 5.19 20.35 -10.48
N ASP A 66 3.98 20.31 -11.05
CA ASP A 66 2.78 19.84 -10.33
C ASP A 66 2.93 18.36 -9.91
N THR A 67 3.52 17.53 -10.78
CA THR A 67 3.82 16.12 -10.46
C THR A 67 4.89 15.98 -9.37
N LEU A 68 5.94 16.80 -9.44
CA LEU A 68 6.98 16.85 -8.41
C LEU A 68 6.41 17.31 -7.07
N ALA A 69 5.54 18.33 -7.05
CA ALA A 69 4.87 18.80 -5.85
C ALA A 69 4.02 17.71 -5.19
N SER A 70 3.22 16.99 -5.98
CA SER A 70 2.44 15.85 -5.50
C SER A 70 3.32 14.73 -4.94
N THR A 71 4.43 14.42 -5.63
CA THR A 71 5.40 13.41 -5.16
C THR A 71 6.03 13.83 -3.83
N LEU A 72 6.35 15.11 -3.67
CA LEU A 72 6.94 15.66 -2.46
C LEU A 72 5.95 15.60 -1.27
N GLU A 73 4.67 15.86 -1.52
CA GLU A 73 3.61 15.70 -0.52
C GLU A 73 3.45 14.23 -0.08
N HIS A 74 3.53 13.29 -1.03
CA HIS A 74 3.51 11.86 -0.72
C HIS A 74 4.71 11.43 0.12
N ILE A 75 5.92 11.92 -0.20
CA ILE A 75 7.13 11.64 0.59
C ILE A 75 6.99 12.20 2.01
N GLU A 76 6.44 13.40 2.18
CA GLU A 76 6.21 13.97 3.51
C GLU A 76 5.22 13.13 4.34
N LYS A 77 4.12 12.66 3.73
CA LYS A 77 3.16 11.76 4.39
C LYS A 77 3.79 10.42 4.77
N GLN A 78 4.60 9.84 3.90
CA GLN A 78 5.33 8.60 4.18
C GLN A 78 6.34 8.80 5.31
N SER A 79 7.07 9.92 5.33
CA SER A 79 8.00 10.23 6.42
C SER A 79 7.28 10.29 7.78
N LYS A 80 6.07 10.84 7.84
CA LYS A 80 5.26 10.84 9.09
C LYS A 80 4.88 9.43 9.52
N GLN A 81 4.51 8.55 8.58
CA GLN A 81 4.23 7.15 8.88
C GLN A 81 5.46 6.39 9.39
N ILE A 82 6.63 6.63 8.79
CA ILE A 82 7.89 6.03 9.24
C ILE A 82 8.19 6.41 10.70
N ASN A 83 7.99 7.69 11.07
CA ASN A 83 8.19 8.12 12.46
C ASN A 83 7.26 7.39 13.44
N ILE A 84 6.01 7.12 13.06
CA ILE A 84 5.06 6.36 13.90
C ILE A 84 5.52 4.91 14.05
N ILE A 85 5.96 4.28 12.96
CA ILE A 85 6.48 2.90 12.98
C ILE A 85 7.75 2.80 13.83
N GLU A 86 8.62 3.81 13.78
CA GLU A 86 9.82 3.88 14.60
C GLU A 86 9.47 3.97 16.10
N ASP A 87 8.52 4.83 16.48
CA ASP A 87 8.02 4.94 17.86
C ASP A 87 7.41 3.62 18.37
N ASP A 88 6.58 2.97 17.55
CA ASP A 88 5.99 1.66 17.91
C ASP A 88 7.05 0.56 18.01
N THR A 89 8.09 0.60 17.18
CA THR A 89 9.23 -0.32 17.26
C THR A 89 10.02 -0.13 18.55
N GLN A 90 10.23 1.12 18.97
CA GLN A 90 10.87 1.43 20.25
C GLN A 90 10.04 0.94 21.44
N LYS A 91 8.70 1.14 21.42
CA LYS A 91 7.79 0.60 22.45
C LYS A 91 7.82 -0.92 22.52
N LEU A 92 7.84 -1.59 21.36
CA LEU A 92 7.99 -3.04 21.28
C LEU A 92 9.32 -3.51 21.89
N TYR A 93 10.42 -2.80 21.61
CA TYR A 93 11.72 -3.14 22.16
C TYR A 93 11.75 -2.97 23.68
N ALA A 94 11.15 -1.89 24.21
CA ALA A 94 10.99 -1.68 25.65
C ALA A 94 10.13 -2.78 26.30
N GLY A 95 9.01 -3.14 25.68
CA GLY A 95 8.15 -4.25 26.14
C GLY A 95 8.85 -5.60 26.13
N LEU A 96 9.61 -5.91 25.06
CA LEU A 96 10.40 -7.13 24.96
C LEU A 96 11.48 -7.21 26.05
N ASN A 97 12.13 -6.08 26.35
CA ASN A 97 13.12 -6.02 27.41
C ASN A 97 12.48 -6.24 28.80
N GLN A 98 11.26 -5.74 29.02
CA GLN A 98 10.50 -6.00 30.23
C GLN A 98 10.13 -7.49 30.37
N VAL A 99 9.68 -8.13 29.29
CA VAL A 99 9.40 -9.58 29.27
C VAL A 99 10.67 -10.39 29.57
N ARG A 100 11.81 -10.02 28.98
CA ARG A 100 13.09 -10.68 29.24
C ARG A 100 13.51 -10.57 30.71
N ASN A 101 13.29 -9.40 31.33
CA ASN A 101 13.52 -9.22 32.77
C ASN A 101 12.58 -10.07 33.63
N GLN A 102 11.33 -10.26 33.21
CA GLN A 102 10.41 -11.19 33.87
C GLN A 102 10.83 -12.65 33.70
N THR A 103 11.39 -13.05 32.55
CA THR A 103 11.93 -14.40 32.35
C THR A 103 12.98 -14.73 33.39
N ASN A 104 13.90 -13.82 33.71
CA ASN A 104 14.90 -14.02 34.77
C ASN A 104 14.28 -14.19 36.16
N LEU A 105 13.14 -13.54 36.42
CA LEU A 105 12.39 -13.72 37.66
C LEU A 105 11.76 -15.11 37.70
N VAL A 106 11.20 -15.58 36.57
CA VAL A 106 10.64 -16.92 36.43
C VAL A 106 11.70 -17.98 36.67
N THR A 107 12.92 -17.83 36.14
CA THR A 107 14.02 -18.77 36.42
C THR A 107 14.39 -18.79 37.90
N LYS A 108 14.47 -17.61 38.56
CA LYS A 108 14.74 -17.54 40.00
C LYS A 108 13.63 -18.19 40.83
N ILE A 109 12.36 -17.94 40.48
CA ILE A 109 11.21 -18.58 41.14
C ILE A 109 11.27 -20.09 40.93
N ASN A 110 11.62 -20.55 39.73
CA ASN A 110 11.78 -21.97 39.43
C ASN A 110 12.90 -22.61 40.28
N ASP A 111 14.06 -21.96 40.36
CA ASP A 111 15.18 -22.44 41.20
C ASP A 111 14.81 -22.45 42.69
N GLN A 112 14.11 -21.42 43.18
CA GLN A 112 13.61 -21.38 44.56
C GLN A 112 12.56 -22.45 44.81
N THR A 113 11.68 -22.72 43.86
CA THR A 113 10.67 -23.78 43.93
C THR A 113 11.34 -25.14 44.01
N THR A 114 12.41 -25.35 43.22
CA THR A 114 13.20 -26.58 43.24
C THR A 114 13.89 -26.78 44.60
N LYS A 115 14.50 -25.71 45.16
CA LYS A 115 15.10 -25.75 46.49
C LYS A 115 14.09 -25.98 47.61
N LEU A 116 12.92 -25.35 47.53
CA LEU A 116 11.81 -25.58 48.45
C LEU A 116 11.30 -27.02 48.37
N GLN A 117 11.23 -27.59 47.17
CA GLN A 117 10.87 -28.98 46.98
C GLN A 117 11.86 -29.92 47.68
N ASP A 118 13.16 -29.65 47.56
CA ASP A 118 14.21 -30.43 48.23
C ASP A 118 14.16 -30.29 49.76
N GLU A 119 13.90 -29.07 50.29
CA GLU A 119 13.72 -28.85 51.72
C GLU A 119 12.44 -29.50 52.25
N ILE A 120 11.32 -29.44 51.52
CA ILE A 120 10.06 -30.12 51.86
C ILE A 120 10.26 -31.64 51.89
N ASN A 121 11.04 -32.19 50.96
CA ASN A 121 11.39 -33.60 50.95
C ASN A 121 12.24 -33.97 52.18
N ARG A 122 13.23 -33.15 52.56
CA ARG A 122 14.03 -33.34 53.78
C ARG A 122 13.22 -33.18 55.07
N ILE A 123 12.30 -32.22 55.13
CA ILE A 123 11.41 -32.00 56.28
C ILE A 123 10.42 -33.17 56.40
N SER A 124 9.92 -33.71 55.28
CA SER A 124 9.09 -34.93 55.27
C SER A 124 9.83 -36.15 55.80
N GLU A 125 11.14 -36.26 55.57
CA GLU A 125 11.98 -37.30 56.18
C GLU A 125 12.21 -37.05 57.68
N LEU A 126 12.45 -35.81 58.09
CA LEU A 126 12.68 -35.44 59.50
C LEU A 126 11.40 -35.48 60.36
N GLN A 127 10.22 -35.19 59.81
CA GLN A 127 8.92 -35.23 60.49
C GLN A 127 8.44 -36.65 60.83
N LYS A 128 9.08 -37.70 60.30
CA LYS A 128 8.90 -39.07 60.82
C LYS A 128 9.48 -39.25 62.23
N SER A 129 10.25 -38.29 62.77
CA SER A 129 11.04 -38.48 63.99
C SER A 129 10.77 -37.56 65.20
N SER A 130 9.98 -36.47 65.13
CA SER A 130 9.67 -35.68 66.36
C SER A 130 8.50 -34.69 66.24
N LYS A 131 7.70 -34.57 67.32
CA LYS A 131 6.51 -33.71 67.47
C LYS A 131 6.83 -32.37 68.14
N SER A 132 6.32 -31.26 67.61
CA SER A 132 6.04 -30.01 68.36
C SER A 132 4.87 -29.24 67.73
N GLN A 133 3.93 -28.82 68.55
CA GLN A 133 2.53 -28.47 68.19
C GLN A 133 2.36 -27.05 67.60
N GLU A 134 3.31 -26.12 67.81
CA GLU A 134 3.32 -24.80 67.15
C GLU A 134 3.87 -24.85 65.72
N LEU A 135 4.88 -25.70 65.48
CA LEU A 135 5.38 -25.96 64.13
C LEU A 135 4.28 -26.59 63.28
N SER A 136 3.42 -27.42 63.88
CA SER A 136 2.32 -28.09 63.19
C SER A 136 1.30 -27.11 62.62
N GLN A 137 0.95 -26.04 63.34
CA GLN A 137 -0.02 -25.05 62.84
C GLN A 137 0.56 -24.20 61.69
N LYS A 138 1.83 -23.80 61.82
CA LYS A 138 2.52 -23.01 60.78
C LYS A 138 2.84 -23.86 59.54
N VAL A 139 3.17 -25.13 59.75
CA VAL A 139 3.29 -26.12 58.67
C VAL A 139 1.93 -26.40 58.04
N GLU A 140 0.83 -26.45 58.80
CA GLU A 140 -0.54 -26.62 58.26
C GLU A 140 -0.95 -25.41 57.41
N ASP A 141 -0.68 -24.18 57.85
CA ASP A 141 -0.97 -22.96 57.09
C ASP A 141 -0.09 -22.84 55.83
N SER A 142 1.19 -23.22 55.93
CA SER A 142 2.08 -23.34 54.77
C SER A 142 1.65 -24.48 53.85
N MET A 143 1.17 -25.61 54.38
CA MET A 143 0.72 -26.76 53.60
C MET A 143 -0.58 -26.45 52.88
N ASN A 144 -1.49 -25.68 53.49
CA ASN A 144 -2.69 -25.17 52.83
C ASN A 144 -2.36 -24.13 51.76
N SER A 145 -1.37 -23.27 51.99
CA SER A 145 -0.90 -22.30 50.98
C SER A 145 -0.17 -22.99 49.82
N ILE A 146 0.66 -23.98 50.10
CA ILE A 146 1.35 -24.82 49.10
C ILE A 146 0.33 -25.66 48.34
N LYS A 147 -0.71 -26.19 49.00
CA LYS A 147 -1.81 -26.92 48.37
C LYS A 147 -2.66 -26.03 47.48
N ASN A 148 -2.92 -24.78 47.88
CA ASN A 148 -3.64 -23.82 47.05
C ASN A 148 -2.80 -23.39 45.84
N ASN A 149 -1.52 -23.07 46.05
CA ASN A 149 -0.60 -22.73 44.97
C ASN A 149 -0.38 -23.91 44.02
N SER A 150 -0.27 -25.14 44.52
CA SER A 150 -0.14 -26.33 43.68
C SER A 150 -1.43 -26.62 42.91
N GLN A 151 -2.61 -26.39 43.49
CA GLN A 151 -3.87 -26.43 42.75
C GLN A 151 -3.94 -25.36 41.66
N MET A 152 -3.40 -24.16 41.90
CA MET A 152 -3.31 -23.11 40.89
C MET A 152 -2.34 -23.48 39.77
N ILE A 153 -1.19 -24.06 40.10
CA ILE A 153 -0.22 -24.58 39.12
C ILE A 153 -0.83 -25.73 38.30
N ILE A 154 -1.57 -26.65 38.93
CA ILE A 154 -2.30 -27.73 38.23
C ILE A 154 -3.35 -27.15 37.28
N LYS A 155 -4.11 -26.13 37.70
CA LYS A 155 -5.07 -25.44 36.82
C LYS A 155 -4.37 -24.70 35.66
N ILE A 156 -3.20 -24.13 35.89
CA ILE A 156 -2.39 -23.50 34.84
C ILE A 156 -1.87 -24.56 33.87
N ALA A 157 -1.34 -25.68 34.37
CA ALA A 157 -0.89 -26.79 33.54
C ALA A 157 -2.03 -27.39 32.71
N GLN A 158 -3.21 -27.60 33.31
CA GLN A 158 -4.41 -28.02 32.60
C GLN A 158 -4.80 -27.02 31.50
N ARG A 159 -4.77 -25.71 31.79
CA ARG A 159 -5.01 -24.68 30.77
C ARG A 159 -3.95 -24.65 29.66
N VAL A 160 -2.68 -24.93 29.98
CA VAL A 160 -1.60 -25.02 28.98
C VAL A 160 -1.79 -26.25 28.10
N ASP A 161 -2.20 -27.38 28.67
CA ASP A 161 -2.55 -28.58 27.90
C ASP A 161 -3.79 -28.36 27.04
N GLU A 162 -4.81 -27.66 27.55
CA GLU A 162 -5.98 -27.23 26.76
C GLU A 162 -5.59 -26.31 25.60
N VAL A 163 -4.75 -25.30 25.84
CA VAL A 163 -4.23 -24.39 24.79
C VAL A 163 -3.39 -25.15 23.78
N ARG A 164 -2.60 -26.14 24.21
CA ARG A 164 -1.80 -27.00 23.33
C ARG A 164 -2.70 -27.90 22.47
N ASP A 165 -3.73 -28.49 23.04
CA ASP A 165 -4.70 -29.31 22.31
C ASP A 165 -5.52 -28.45 21.35
N ASP A 166 -5.88 -27.23 21.73
CA ASP A 166 -6.55 -26.28 20.85
C ASP A 166 -5.63 -25.80 19.71
N LEU A 167 -4.34 -25.56 19.97
CA LEU A 167 -3.33 -25.33 18.93
C LEU A 167 -3.17 -26.54 18.02
N ARG A 168 -3.24 -27.76 18.56
CA ARG A 168 -3.16 -29.00 17.78
C ARG A 168 -4.43 -29.23 16.94
N LYS A 169 -5.62 -28.86 17.45
CA LYS A 169 -6.88 -28.82 16.68
C LYS A 169 -6.83 -27.75 15.57
N VAL A 170 -6.26 -26.58 15.85
CA VAL A 170 -6.05 -25.53 14.84
C VAL A 170 -5.05 -25.97 13.78
N SER A 171 -3.98 -26.66 14.17
CA SER A 171 -3.04 -27.29 13.22
C SER A 171 -3.69 -28.42 12.43
N GLY A 172 -4.59 -29.20 13.04
CA GLY A 172 -5.40 -30.20 12.33
C GLY A 172 -6.40 -29.57 11.35
N LYS A 173 -6.77 -28.29 11.51
CA LYS A 173 -7.52 -27.56 10.48
C LYS A 173 -6.68 -27.31 9.22
N THR A 174 -5.35 -27.39 9.27
CA THR A 174 -4.52 -27.38 8.08
C THR A 174 -4.72 -28.63 7.23
N ASP A 175 -4.97 -29.79 7.85
CA ASP A 175 -5.35 -31.02 7.13
C ASP A 175 -6.77 -30.90 6.55
N SER A 176 -7.70 -30.23 7.25
CA SER A 176 -9.03 -29.92 6.69
C SER A 176 -8.96 -28.99 5.46
N PHE A 177 -7.89 -28.20 5.32
CA PHE A 177 -7.64 -27.39 4.13
C PHE A 177 -7.26 -28.24 2.90
N LEU A 178 -6.59 -29.37 3.10
CA LEU A 178 -6.34 -30.36 2.04
C LEU A 178 -7.63 -31.10 1.66
N GLU A 179 -8.50 -31.40 2.64
CA GLU A 179 -9.84 -31.94 2.38
C GLU A 179 -10.72 -30.97 1.59
N ILE A 180 -10.67 -29.66 1.88
CA ILE A 180 -11.36 -28.62 1.10
C ILE A 180 -10.90 -28.66 -0.37
N GLY A 181 -9.62 -28.89 -0.64
CA GLY A 181 -9.12 -29.08 -2.01
C GLY A 181 -9.78 -30.26 -2.72
N SER A 182 -9.90 -31.40 -2.03
CA SER A 182 -10.55 -32.60 -2.56
C SER A 182 -12.08 -32.45 -2.73
N GLU A 183 -12.74 -31.72 -1.84
CA GLU A 183 -14.16 -31.40 -1.95
C GLU A 183 -14.42 -30.42 -3.09
N MET A 184 -13.53 -29.44 -3.29
CA MET A 184 -13.60 -28.50 -4.40
C MET A 184 -13.43 -29.20 -5.75
N GLU A 185 -12.60 -30.24 -5.82
CA GLU A 185 -12.44 -31.08 -7.01
C GLU A 185 -13.69 -31.95 -7.27
N LYS A 186 -14.32 -32.51 -6.22
CA LYS A 186 -15.62 -33.18 -6.34
C LYS A 186 -16.72 -32.21 -6.81
N LEU A 187 -16.76 -30.99 -6.25
CA LEU A 187 -17.71 -29.95 -6.63
C LEU A 187 -17.52 -29.53 -8.09
N LYS A 188 -16.26 -29.39 -8.53
CA LYS A 188 -15.92 -29.14 -9.94
C LYS A 188 -16.45 -30.24 -10.84
N ASN A 189 -16.24 -31.51 -10.49
CA ASN A 189 -16.76 -32.64 -11.26
C ASN A 189 -18.29 -32.67 -11.28
N SER A 190 -18.97 -32.35 -10.16
CA SER A 190 -20.43 -32.23 -10.13
C SER A 190 -20.95 -31.05 -10.96
N ILE A 191 -20.23 -29.93 -10.99
CA ILE A 191 -20.57 -28.78 -11.84
C ILE A 191 -20.40 -29.15 -13.32
N ASP A 192 -19.33 -29.86 -13.69
CA ASP A 192 -19.12 -30.35 -15.06
C ASP A 192 -20.23 -31.34 -15.48
N GLU A 193 -20.66 -32.22 -14.57
CA GLU A 193 -21.78 -33.14 -14.80
C GLU A 193 -23.14 -32.41 -14.93
N ILE A 194 -23.41 -31.39 -14.10
CA ILE A 194 -24.59 -30.53 -14.21
C ILE A 194 -24.56 -29.72 -15.50
N SER A 195 -23.39 -29.23 -15.92
CA SER A 195 -23.20 -28.55 -17.19
C SER A 195 -23.49 -29.48 -18.37
N GLY A 196 -23.04 -30.74 -18.30
CA GLY A 196 -23.40 -31.78 -19.27
C GLY A 196 -24.90 -32.09 -19.31
N LYS A 197 -25.58 -32.14 -18.15
CA LYS A 197 -27.04 -32.31 -18.07
C LYS A 197 -27.80 -31.07 -18.57
N THR A 198 -27.23 -29.88 -18.43
CA THR A 198 -27.79 -28.64 -18.98
C THR A 198 -27.73 -28.64 -20.51
N ALA A 199 -26.67 -29.20 -21.11
CA ALA A 199 -26.62 -29.41 -22.55
C ALA A 199 -27.66 -30.44 -23.05
N GLN A 200 -28.12 -31.38 -22.21
CA GLN A 200 -29.26 -32.25 -22.53
C GLN A 200 -30.62 -31.52 -22.45
N LEU A 201 -30.69 -30.36 -21.78
CA LEU A 201 -31.89 -29.54 -21.69
C LEU A 201 -32.24 -28.85 -23.04
N ASP A 202 -31.26 -28.68 -23.93
CA ASP A 202 -31.51 -28.29 -25.33
C ASP A 202 -32.32 -29.35 -26.10
N THR A 203 -32.29 -30.61 -25.67
CA THR A 203 -33.18 -31.67 -26.19
C THR A 203 -34.63 -31.46 -25.69
N GLY A 204 -34.80 -30.82 -24.53
CA GLY A 204 -36.11 -30.43 -24.00
C GLY A 204 -36.85 -29.42 -24.89
N ASN A 205 -36.14 -28.53 -25.58
CA ASN A 205 -36.74 -27.62 -26.57
C ASN A 205 -37.35 -28.38 -27.76
N GLN A 206 -36.76 -29.51 -28.19
CA GLN A 206 -37.34 -30.34 -29.25
C GLN A 206 -38.64 -31.03 -28.80
N ILE A 207 -38.73 -31.42 -27.53
CA ILE A 207 -39.95 -32.01 -26.94
C ILE A 207 -41.06 -30.95 -26.84
N ILE A 208 -40.72 -29.71 -26.46
CA ILE A 208 -41.67 -28.60 -26.40
C ILE A 208 -42.18 -28.24 -27.80
N GLU A 209 -41.33 -28.21 -28.82
CA GLU A 209 -41.74 -27.99 -30.22
C GLU A 209 -42.69 -29.11 -30.71
N SER A 210 -42.40 -30.37 -30.35
CA SER A 210 -43.23 -31.52 -30.70
C SER A 210 -44.60 -31.48 -30.01
N LEU A 211 -44.63 -31.13 -28.71
CA LEU A 211 -45.89 -30.96 -27.96
C LEU A 211 -46.70 -29.78 -28.51
N LYS A 212 -46.05 -28.69 -28.91
CA LYS A 212 -46.70 -27.54 -29.54
C LYS A 212 -47.38 -27.94 -30.86
N GLN A 213 -46.73 -28.74 -31.70
CA GLN A 213 -47.34 -29.29 -32.92
C GLN A 213 -48.54 -30.21 -32.63
N GLU A 214 -48.47 -31.06 -31.61
CA GLU A 214 -49.61 -31.89 -31.22
C GLU A 214 -50.77 -31.07 -30.66
N PHE A 215 -50.51 -29.99 -29.90
CA PHE A 215 -51.55 -29.05 -29.46
C PHE A 215 -52.19 -28.29 -30.63
N GLU A 216 -51.43 -27.93 -31.66
CA GLU A 216 -51.94 -27.30 -32.87
C GLU A 216 -52.91 -28.25 -33.61
N LYS A 217 -52.56 -29.54 -33.71
CA LYS A 217 -53.47 -30.58 -34.25
C LYS A 217 -54.72 -30.81 -33.41
N ILE A 218 -54.62 -30.77 -32.07
CA ILE A 218 -55.80 -30.87 -31.18
C ILE A 218 -56.72 -29.66 -31.37
N THR A 219 -56.14 -28.47 -31.53
CA THR A 219 -56.90 -27.23 -31.80
C THR A 219 -57.65 -27.31 -33.13
N ASP A 220 -57.01 -27.85 -34.17
CA ASP A 220 -57.67 -28.09 -35.46
C ASP A 220 -58.72 -29.22 -35.39
N GLY A 221 -58.51 -30.24 -34.56
CA GLY A 221 -59.50 -31.29 -34.29
C GLY A 221 -60.76 -30.77 -33.57
N VAL A 222 -60.63 -29.78 -32.69
CA VAL A 222 -61.75 -29.14 -32.00
C VAL A 222 -62.62 -28.31 -32.96
N MET A 223 -62.12 -27.85 -34.10
CA MET A 223 -62.94 -27.22 -35.15
C MET A 223 -63.86 -28.19 -35.91
N LEU A 224 -63.61 -29.51 -35.83
CA LEU A 224 -64.51 -30.54 -36.40
C LEU A 224 -65.73 -30.85 -35.51
N THR A 225 -65.84 -30.21 -34.34
CA THR A 225 -66.93 -30.39 -33.35
C THR A 225 -68.26 -29.74 -33.78
N SER A 226 -68.34 -29.16 -34.98
CA SER A 226 -69.59 -28.61 -35.55
C SER A 226 -70.63 -29.68 -35.90
N ASN A 227 -70.24 -30.96 -35.97
CA ASN A 227 -71.15 -32.09 -36.20
C ASN A 227 -71.95 -32.53 -34.95
N LEU A 228 -71.53 -32.19 -33.72
CA LEU A 228 -72.25 -32.58 -32.50
C LEU A 228 -73.59 -31.84 -32.33
N ASN A 229 -73.73 -30.65 -32.91
CA ASN A 229 -74.95 -29.86 -32.77
C ASN A 229 -76.11 -30.41 -33.64
N ALA A 230 -75.78 -31.04 -34.77
CA ALA A 230 -76.75 -31.72 -35.62
C ALA A 230 -77.25 -33.04 -34.98
N GLU A 231 -76.38 -33.75 -34.27
CA GLU A 231 -76.74 -34.97 -33.52
C GLU A 231 -77.61 -34.66 -32.28
N LEU A 232 -77.41 -33.50 -31.63
CA LEU A 232 -78.18 -33.10 -30.45
C LEU A 232 -79.66 -32.78 -30.78
N GLU A 233 -79.94 -32.16 -31.93
CA GLU A 233 -81.33 -31.93 -32.39
C GLU A 233 -82.04 -33.25 -32.76
N ALA A 234 -81.31 -34.25 -33.28
CA ALA A 234 -81.87 -35.58 -33.52
C ALA A 234 -82.21 -36.34 -32.22
N ILE A 235 -81.41 -36.14 -31.15
CA ILE A 235 -81.66 -36.70 -29.81
C ILE A 235 -82.89 -36.03 -29.16
N LYS A 236 -83.11 -34.74 -29.40
CA LYS A 236 -84.30 -34.02 -28.89
C LYS A 236 -85.60 -34.58 -29.46
N VAL A 237 -85.64 -34.87 -30.76
CA VAL A 237 -86.80 -35.49 -31.43
C VAL A 237 -87.10 -36.90 -30.87
N THR A 238 -86.08 -37.66 -30.46
CA THR A 238 -86.28 -38.99 -29.85
C THR A 238 -86.75 -38.91 -28.39
N ILE A 239 -86.38 -37.87 -27.65
CA ILE A 239 -86.85 -37.63 -26.28
C ILE A 239 -88.36 -37.31 -26.26
N ASP A 240 -88.86 -36.52 -27.22
CA ASP A 240 -90.30 -36.24 -27.34
C ASP A 240 -91.13 -37.51 -27.64
N ALA A 241 -90.56 -38.46 -28.40
CA ALA A 241 -91.16 -39.77 -28.66
C ALA A 241 -91.16 -40.70 -27.43
N ILE A 242 -90.16 -40.60 -26.54
CA ILE A 242 -90.09 -41.36 -25.27
C ILE A 242 -91.10 -40.82 -24.25
N SER A 243 -91.31 -39.50 -24.22
CA SER A 243 -92.30 -38.86 -23.34
C SER A 243 -93.74 -39.32 -23.64
N ALA A 244 -94.06 -39.62 -24.91
CA ALA A 244 -95.34 -40.22 -25.31
C ALA A 244 -95.50 -41.68 -24.86
N LYS A 245 -94.41 -42.37 -24.48
CA LYS A 245 -94.39 -43.77 -24.00
C LYS A 245 -94.48 -43.87 -22.47
N ALA A 246 -94.12 -42.81 -21.75
CA ALA A 246 -94.16 -42.72 -20.29
C ALA A 246 -95.59 -42.61 -19.71
N SER A 247 -96.59 -42.27 -20.53
CA SER A 247 -98.02 -42.31 -20.16
C SER A 247 -98.58 -43.73 -19.97
N LYS A 248 -97.80 -44.78 -20.28
CA LYS A 248 -98.10 -46.19 -19.95
C LYS A 248 -97.52 -46.65 -18.59
N MET A 249 -96.88 -45.75 -17.83
CA MET A 249 -96.12 -46.08 -16.62
C MET A 249 -96.94 -45.97 -15.31
N ASP A 250 -98.23 -45.64 -15.40
CA ASP A 250 -99.18 -45.63 -14.27
C ASP A 250 -99.53 -47.02 -13.72
N SER A 251 -99.08 -48.11 -14.36
CA SER A 251 -99.30 -49.49 -13.89
C SER A 251 -98.23 -50.02 -12.92
N LEU A 252 -97.25 -49.20 -12.51
CA LEU A 252 -96.13 -49.58 -11.63
C LEU A 252 -96.24 -49.11 -10.16
N GLY A 253 -97.35 -48.48 -9.77
CA GLY A 253 -97.54 -47.89 -8.43
C GLY A 253 -97.44 -48.87 -7.24
N GLY A 254 -97.79 -50.15 -7.42
CA GLY A 254 -97.75 -51.14 -6.32
C GLY A 254 -96.35 -51.58 -5.88
N VAL A 255 -95.32 -51.38 -6.70
CA VAL A 255 -93.93 -51.75 -6.37
C VAL A 255 -93.25 -50.66 -5.52
N ILE A 256 -93.75 -49.43 -5.59
CA ILE A 256 -93.18 -48.24 -4.93
C ILE A 256 -93.43 -48.26 -3.41
N ASP A 257 -94.59 -48.75 -2.96
CA ASP A 257 -94.93 -48.81 -1.54
C ASP A 257 -94.08 -49.83 -0.75
N GLY A 258 -93.68 -50.94 -1.38
CA GLY A 258 -92.80 -51.95 -0.76
C GLY A 258 -91.36 -51.44 -0.53
N LEU A 259 -90.84 -50.61 -1.44
CA LEU A 259 -89.51 -50.00 -1.31
C LEU A 259 -89.46 -48.93 -0.20
N LYS A 260 -90.57 -48.23 0.04
CA LYS A 260 -90.66 -47.20 1.08
C LYS A 260 -90.47 -47.76 2.50
N GLN A 261 -91.01 -48.95 2.76
CA GLN A 261 -90.94 -49.58 4.09
C GLN A 261 -89.54 -50.10 4.43
N GLN A 262 -88.75 -50.50 3.42
CA GLN A 262 -87.34 -50.87 3.63
C GLN A 262 -86.45 -49.65 3.93
N PHE A 263 -86.80 -48.47 3.38
CA PHE A 263 -86.05 -47.24 3.57
C PHE A 263 -86.14 -46.70 5.01
N GLU A 264 -87.31 -46.80 5.65
CA GLU A 264 -87.48 -46.38 7.06
C GLU A 264 -86.63 -47.21 8.04
N THR A 265 -86.45 -48.51 7.76
CA THR A 265 -85.64 -49.40 8.62
C THR A 265 -84.13 -49.11 8.51
N VAL A 266 -83.65 -48.67 7.35
CA VAL A 266 -82.25 -48.28 7.13
C VAL A 266 -81.93 -46.94 7.80
N SER A 267 -82.87 -45.99 7.77
CA SER A 267 -82.73 -44.67 8.39
C SER A 267 -82.53 -44.76 9.92
N ALA A 268 -83.25 -45.67 10.59
CA ALA A 268 -83.11 -45.88 12.03
C ALA A 268 -81.73 -46.43 12.46
N ARG A 269 -81.01 -47.13 11.57
CA ARG A 269 -79.68 -47.70 11.84
C ARG A 269 -78.54 -46.70 11.62
N ALA A 270 -78.74 -45.70 10.76
CA ALA A 270 -77.76 -44.64 10.47
C ALA A 270 -77.58 -43.67 11.66
N ASN A 271 -78.66 -43.32 12.37
CA ASN A 271 -78.63 -42.39 13.51
C ASN A 271 -77.82 -42.91 14.72
N SER A 272 -77.50 -44.21 14.79
CA SER A 272 -76.65 -44.79 15.83
C SER A 272 -75.14 -44.65 15.55
N ILE A 273 -74.74 -44.29 14.33
CA ILE A 273 -73.34 -44.14 13.90
C ILE A 273 -72.86 -42.69 14.09
N ASP A 274 -73.77 -41.71 14.05
CA ASP A 274 -73.44 -40.28 14.16
C ASP A 274 -72.85 -39.88 15.53
N ASN A 275 -73.23 -40.55 16.62
CA ASN A 275 -72.69 -40.23 17.94
C ASN A 275 -71.23 -40.69 18.15
N LEU A 276 -70.73 -41.66 17.36
CA LEU A 276 -69.34 -42.13 17.42
C LEU A 276 -68.40 -41.30 16.51
N SER A 277 -68.93 -40.70 15.44
CA SER A 277 -68.14 -39.86 14.52
C SER A 277 -67.85 -38.47 15.09
N LEU A 278 -68.79 -37.90 15.86
CA LEU A 278 -68.71 -36.54 16.40
C LEU A 278 -67.59 -36.37 17.44
N GLU A 279 -67.36 -37.38 18.30
CA GLU A 279 -66.30 -37.35 19.30
C GLU A 279 -64.90 -37.49 18.66
N SER A 280 -64.78 -38.31 17.61
CA SER A 280 -63.53 -38.51 16.85
C SER A 280 -63.13 -37.25 16.08
N ILE A 281 -64.10 -36.52 15.52
CA ILE A 281 -63.88 -35.24 14.82
C ILE A 281 -63.43 -34.15 15.80
N LYS A 282 -63.97 -34.15 17.03
CA LYS A 282 -63.60 -33.18 18.07
C LYS A 282 -62.16 -33.37 18.57
N GLU A 283 -61.70 -34.62 18.71
CA GLU A 283 -60.31 -34.92 19.07
C GLU A 283 -59.32 -34.57 17.94
N LEU A 284 -59.72 -34.76 16.68
CA LEU A 284 -58.95 -34.33 15.51
C LEU A 284 -58.82 -32.81 15.42
N GLY A 285 -59.88 -32.06 15.71
CA GLY A 285 -59.85 -30.60 15.77
C GLY A 285 -58.81 -30.06 16.76
N GLY A 286 -58.77 -30.60 17.99
CA GLY A 286 -57.78 -30.18 18.99
C GLY A 286 -56.32 -30.52 18.62
N LYS A 287 -56.08 -31.58 17.84
CA LYS A 287 -54.74 -31.89 17.29
C LYS A 287 -54.35 -30.92 16.16
N ILE A 288 -55.32 -30.52 15.33
CA ILE A 288 -55.11 -29.55 14.24
C ILE A 288 -54.75 -28.17 14.82
N ASP A 289 -55.46 -27.68 15.83
CA ASP A 289 -55.18 -26.39 16.47
C ASP A 289 -53.75 -26.31 17.05
N LYS A 290 -53.27 -27.44 17.62
CA LYS A 290 -51.92 -27.55 18.15
C LYS A 290 -50.87 -27.53 17.04
N ILE A 291 -51.11 -28.25 15.93
CA ILE A 291 -50.25 -28.24 14.75
C ILE A 291 -50.20 -26.84 14.12
N GLU A 292 -51.33 -26.15 14.02
CA GLU A 292 -51.40 -24.79 13.48
C GLU A 292 -50.59 -23.79 14.33
N THR A 293 -50.64 -23.94 15.66
CA THR A 293 -49.84 -23.14 16.59
C THR A 293 -48.33 -23.40 16.43
N GLU A 294 -47.92 -24.67 16.29
CA GLU A 294 -46.51 -25.05 16.09
C GLU A 294 -45.97 -24.61 14.71
N ILE A 295 -46.79 -24.71 13.65
CA ILE A 295 -46.45 -24.20 12.30
C ILE A 295 -46.30 -22.67 12.31
N GLY A 296 -47.19 -21.95 13.01
CA GLY A 296 -47.07 -20.49 13.16
C GLY A 296 -45.78 -20.05 13.87
N ALA A 297 -45.34 -20.81 14.89
CA ALA A 297 -44.07 -20.55 15.58
C ALA A 297 -42.84 -20.88 14.72
N LEU A 298 -42.91 -21.94 13.89
CA LEU A 298 -41.86 -22.31 12.94
C LEU A 298 -41.73 -21.30 11.79
N SER A 299 -42.86 -20.80 11.28
CA SER A 299 -42.88 -19.77 10.23
C SER A 299 -42.18 -18.47 10.69
N LYS A 300 -42.48 -17.99 11.90
CA LYS A 300 -41.77 -16.83 12.50
C LYS A 300 -40.27 -17.09 12.72
N ARG A 301 -39.88 -18.34 12.97
CA ARG A 301 -38.46 -18.72 13.11
C ARG A 301 -37.77 -18.78 11.74
N ALA A 302 -38.47 -19.18 10.68
CA ALA A 302 -37.97 -19.16 9.31
C ALA A 302 -37.75 -17.72 8.79
N ASP A 303 -38.66 -16.79 9.09
CA ASP A 303 -38.49 -15.36 8.76
C ASP A 303 -37.25 -14.76 9.43
N SER A 304 -36.94 -15.18 10.67
CA SER A 304 -35.71 -14.76 11.37
C SER A 304 -34.44 -15.31 10.73
N THR A 305 -34.51 -16.42 9.97
CA THR A 305 -33.36 -16.95 9.21
C THR A 305 -33.17 -16.28 7.85
N ALA A 306 -34.22 -15.66 7.29
CA ALA A 306 -34.10 -14.84 6.07
C ALA A 306 -33.24 -13.58 6.32
N PHE A 307 -33.36 -12.96 7.50
CA PHE A 307 -32.52 -11.84 7.94
C PHE A 307 -31.02 -12.23 8.03
N VAL A 308 -30.73 -13.46 8.44
CA VAL A 308 -29.35 -13.99 8.47
C VAL A 308 -28.81 -14.19 7.05
N GLY A 309 -29.66 -14.59 6.10
CA GLY A 309 -29.31 -14.72 4.68
C GLY A 309 -28.93 -13.40 4.01
N GLU A 310 -29.65 -12.32 4.31
CA GLU A 310 -29.30 -10.97 3.84
C GLU A 310 -27.99 -10.45 4.46
N GLY A 311 -27.77 -10.69 5.75
CA GLY A 311 -26.50 -10.38 6.41
C GLY A 311 -25.31 -11.11 5.79
N LEU A 312 -25.47 -12.40 5.45
CA LEU A 312 -24.46 -13.19 4.74
C LEU A 312 -24.18 -12.66 3.32
N LYS A 313 -25.20 -12.18 2.62
CA LYS A 313 -25.04 -11.53 1.30
C LYS A 313 -24.23 -10.23 1.39
N SER A 314 -24.55 -9.39 2.37
CA SER A 314 -23.79 -8.16 2.64
C SER A 314 -22.33 -8.46 2.98
N VAL A 315 -22.07 -9.45 3.84
CA VAL A 315 -20.70 -9.87 4.17
C VAL A 315 -19.98 -10.43 2.93
N GLN A 316 -20.68 -11.15 2.06
CA GLN A 316 -20.10 -11.68 0.82
C GLN A 316 -19.75 -10.57 -0.19
N GLU A 317 -20.58 -9.53 -0.30
CA GLU A 317 -20.27 -8.32 -1.10
C GLU A 317 -19.09 -7.54 -0.51
N ASP A 318 -19.05 -7.36 0.81
CA ASP A 318 -17.94 -6.68 1.49
C ASP A 318 -16.61 -7.42 1.29
N VAL A 319 -16.60 -8.75 1.41
CA VAL A 319 -15.41 -9.58 1.15
C VAL A 319 -14.99 -9.50 -0.31
N SER A 320 -15.93 -9.47 -1.25
CA SER A 320 -15.62 -9.32 -2.68
C SER A 320 -15.03 -7.96 -3.00
N SER A 321 -15.60 -6.88 -2.46
CA SER A 321 -15.08 -5.53 -2.63
C SER A 321 -13.70 -5.37 -2.01
N PHE A 322 -13.46 -5.95 -0.84
CA PHE A 322 -12.16 -5.98 -0.18
C PHE A 322 -11.12 -6.72 -1.03
N LYS A 323 -11.47 -7.90 -1.56
CA LYS A 323 -10.57 -8.69 -2.41
C LYS A 323 -10.15 -7.91 -3.65
N THR A 324 -11.09 -7.27 -4.35
CA THR A 324 -10.80 -6.44 -5.52
C THR A 324 -9.90 -5.26 -5.16
N ASN A 325 -10.19 -4.55 -4.07
CA ASN A 325 -9.40 -3.38 -3.64
C ASN A 325 -7.97 -3.75 -3.25
N VAL A 326 -7.77 -4.91 -2.58
CA VAL A 326 -6.44 -5.44 -2.25
C VAL A 326 -5.69 -5.83 -3.52
N PHE A 327 -6.37 -6.46 -4.48
CA PHE A 327 -5.77 -6.86 -5.76
C PHE A 327 -5.30 -5.63 -6.56
N ASP A 328 -6.18 -4.64 -6.74
CA ASP A 328 -5.86 -3.41 -7.48
C ASP A 328 -4.70 -2.63 -6.83
N LYS A 329 -4.66 -2.57 -5.50
CA LYS A 329 -3.55 -1.94 -4.77
C LYS A 329 -2.24 -2.73 -4.91
N THR A 330 -2.31 -4.05 -4.94
CA THR A 330 -1.14 -4.92 -5.12
C THR A 330 -0.57 -4.73 -6.52
N ASP A 331 -1.40 -4.74 -7.56
CA ASP A 331 -1.01 -4.48 -8.94
C ASP A 331 -0.39 -3.07 -9.08
N SER A 332 -0.99 -2.05 -8.43
CA SER A 332 -0.44 -0.69 -8.43
C SER A 332 0.94 -0.61 -7.76
N ILE A 333 1.14 -1.33 -6.65
CA ILE A 333 2.43 -1.42 -5.97
C ILE A 333 3.45 -2.11 -6.88
N GLU A 334 3.08 -3.21 -7.52
CA GLU A 334 3.96 -3.98 -8.39
C GLU A 334 4.40 -3.16 -9.62
N GLN A 335 3.49 -2.41 -10.23
CA GLN A 335 3.82 -1.46 -11.30
C GLN A 335 4.76 -0.33 -10.85
N LYS A 336 4.57 0.19 -9.63
CA LYS A 336 5.47 1.21 -9.05
C LYS A 336 6.85 0.62 -8.78
N ILE A 337 6.95 -0.60 -8.26
CA ILE A 337 8.22 -1.30 -8.04
C ILE A 337 8.94 -1.53 -9.38
N ALA A 338 8.22 -1.96 -10.42
CA ALA A 338 8.78 -2.12 -11.76
C ALA A 338 9.33 -0.79 -12.30
N SER A 339 8.57 0.30 -12.16
CA SER A 339 8.99 1.64 -12.59
C SER A 339 10.23 2.14 -11.83
N VAL A 340 10.30 1.92 -10.51
CA VAL A 340 11.48 2.27 -9.69
C VAL A 340 12.69 1.41 -10.09
N SER A 341 12.48 0.12 -10.36
CA SER A 341 13.54 -0.79 -10.81
C SER A 341 14.14 -0.35 -12.15
N ASP A 342 13.32 0.13 -13.08
CA ASP A 342 13.80 0.65 -14.37
C ASP A 342 14.56 1.99 -14.23
N VAL A 343 14.10 2.88 -13.33
CA VAL A 343 14.83 4.12 -13.00
C VAL A 343 16.18 3.79 -12.38
N LEU A 344 16.24 2.82 -11.46
CA LEU A 344 17.47 2.39 -10.82
C LEU A 344 18.47 1.82 -11.83
N LYS A 345 18.02 0.95 -12.75
CA LYS A 345 18.87 0.44 -13.85
C LYS A 345 19.40 1.55 -14.76
N ARG A 346 18.57 2.55 -15.07
CA ARG A 346 19.00 3.72 -15.86
C ARG A 346 20.01 4.59 -15.12
N GLN A 347 19.86 4.74 -13.81
CA GLN A 347 20.80 5.47 -12.96
C GLN A 347 22.15 4.75 -12.90
N ASP A 348 22.17 3.44 -12.70
CA ASP A 348 23.39 2.63 -12.69
C ASP A 348 24.11 2.69 -14.05
N ALA A 349 23.35 2.57 -15.15
CA ALA A 349 23.89 2.73 -16.50
C ALA A 349 24.50 4.12 -16.73
N SER A 350 23.80 5.19 -16.29
CA SER A 350 24.30 6.56 -16.42
C SER A 350 25.54 6.81 -15.57
N THR A 351 25.63 6.20 -14.39
CA THR A 351 26.78 6.32 -13.49
C THR A 351 27.99 5.59 -14.08
N ALA A 352 27.79 4.39 -14.62
CA ALA A 352 28.82 3.64 -15.33
C ALA A 352 29.31 4.38 -16.58
N GLU A 353 28.42 4.99 -17.36
CA GLU A 353 28.81 5.84 -18.51
C GLU A 353 29.57 7.10 -18.08
N PHE A 354 29.17 7.75 -16.97
CA PHE A 354 29.87 8.90 -16.43
C PHE A 354 31.29 8.54 -16.03
N HIS A 355 31.49 7.44 -15.28
CA HIS A 355 32.81 6.96 -14.92
C HIS A 355 33.65 6.62 -16.16
N LYS A 356 33.08 5.95 -17.16
CA LYS A 356 33.80 5.61 -18.40
C LYS A 356 34.21 6.84 -19.21
N LYS A 357 33.33 7.84 -19.31
CA LYS A 357 33.65 9.11 -19.98
C LYS A 357 34.69 9.90 -19.18
N SER A 358 34.57 9.95 -17.85
CA SER A 358 35.54 10.60 -16.98
C SER A 358 36.92 9.96 -17.08
N GLU A 359 37.01 8.62 -17.11
CA GLU A 359 38.27 7.90 -17.25
C GLU A 359 38.90 8.15 -18.63
N LYS A 360 38.10 8.10 -19.70
CA LYS A 360 38.59 8.42 -21.04
C LYS A 360 39.09 9.86 -21.16
N LEU A 361 38.39 10.80 -20.54
CA LEU A 361 38.77 12.21 -20.51
C LEU A 361 40.06 12.41 -19.69
N PHE A 362 40.23 11.63 -18.61
CA PHE A 362 41.47 11.59 -17.84
C PHE A 362 42.64 11.03 -18.66
N GLU A 363 42.46 9.93 -19.41
CA GLU A 363 43.46 9.38 -20.33
C GLU A 363 43.85 10.35 -21.45
N GLU A 364 42.87 11.04 -22.05
CA GLU A 364 43.10 12.08 -23.06
C GLU A 364 43.89 13.27 -22.47
N ILE A 365 43.57 13.71 -21.25
CA ILE A 365 44.33 14.76 -20.53
C ILE A 365 45.77 14.31 -20.24
N GLN A 366 46.00 13.06 -19.81
CA GLN A 366 47.36 12.53 -19.60
C GLN A 366 48.14 12.41 -20.92
N SER A 367 47.46 12.09 -22.01
CA SER A 367 48.08 12.01 -23.34
C SER A 367 48.51 13.39 -23.85
N VAL A 368 47.70 14.43 -23.60
CA VAL A 368 48.02 15.83 -23.92
C VAL A 368 49.17 16.38 -23.06
N LYS A 369 49.28 15.92 -21.81
CA LYS A 369 50.38 16.26 -20.89
C LYS A 369 51.77 15.87 -21.42
N ASN A 370 51.86 14.80 -22.21
CA ASN A 370 53.14 14.32 -22.77
C ASN A 370 53.60 15.12 -24.00
N PHE A 371 52.76 15.98 -24.60
CA PHE A 371 53.04 16.64 -25.89
C PHE A 371 53.09 18.18 -25.86
N SER A 372 52.99 18.88 -24.73
CA SER A 372 52.83 20.36 -24.74
C SER A 372 53.70 21.14 -23.75
N SER A 373 54.13 22.33 -24.21
CA SER A 373 55.11 23.25 -23.60
C SER A 373 54.75 23.76 -22.19
N LYS A 374 55.74 24.35 -21.49
CA LYS A 374 55.69 24.84 -20.10
C LYS A 374 54.41 25.60 -19.71
N ALA A 375 53.84 26.42 -20.60
CA ALA A 375 52.59 27.16 -20.36
C ALA A 375 51.32 26.27 -20.33
N SER A 376 51.33 25.12 -21.02
CA SER A 376 50.25 24.13 -21.02
C SER A 376 50.25 23.25 -19.78
N SER A 377 51.43 23.06 -19.15
CA SER A 377 51.57 22.35 -17.86
C SER A 377 50.84 23.10 -16.75
N ASP A 378 51.00 24.41 -16.70
CA ASP A 378 50.47 25.21 -15.58
C ASP A 378 48.94 25.35 -15.67
N SER A 379 48.39 25.54 -16.89
CA SER A 379 46.94 25.51 -17.13
C SER A 379 46.30 24.13 -16.84
N SER A 380 47.01 23.03 -17.14
CA SER A 380 46.54 21.67 -16.81
C SER A 380 46.55 21.40 -15.29
N LYS A 381 47.54 21.92 -14.57
CA LYS A 381 47.61 21.84 -13.10
C LYS A 381 46.49 22.64 -12.43
N GLU A 382 46.19 23.84 -12.93
CA GLU A 382 45.07 24.66 -12.45
C GLU A 382 43.72 23.99 -12.70
N MET A 383 43.51 23.41 -13.89
CA MET A 383 42.29 22.66 -14.21
C MET A 383 42.12 21.43 -13.30
N MET A 384 43.20 20.69 -13.03
CA MET A 384 43.19 19.57 -12.08
C MET A 384 42.90 20.03 -10.65
N ALA A 385 43.40 21.21 -10.24
CA ALA A 385 43.10 21.80 -8.93
C ALA A 385 41.62 22.12 -8.78
N LEU A 386 41.01 22.72 -9.81
CA LEU A 386 39.58 23.05 -9.83
C LEU A 386 38.68 21.81 -9.83
N LEU A 387 39.06 20.76 -10.57
CA LEU A 387 38.33 19.48 -10.53
C LEU A 387 38.42 18.83 -9.15
N LYS A 388 39.60 18.80 -8.54
CA LYS A 388 39.80 18.28 -7.17
C LYS A 388 39.07 19.11 -6.11
N LEU A 389 38.98 20.42 -6.31
CA LEU A 389 38.19 21.31 -5.47
C LEU A 389 36.69 21.02 -5.57
N SER A 390 36.17 20.81 -6.78
CA SER A 390 34.77 20.43 -7.01
C SER A 390 34.44 19.08 -6.37
N GLU A 391 35.31 18.08 -6.55
CA GLU A 391 35.19 16.75 -5.91
C GLU A 391 35.16 16.88 -4.37
N TYR A 392 36.06 17.69 -3.81
CA TYR A 392 36.10 17.96 -2.38
C TYR A 392 34.81 18.64 -1.88
N GLN A 393 34.33 19.70 -2.55
CA GLN A 393 33.12 20.41 -2.17
C GLN A 393 31.88 19.50 -2.23
N SER A 394 31.80 18.63 -3.24
CA SER A 394 30.75 17.64 -3.37
C SER A 394 30.77 16.63 -2.21
N ASN A 395 31.95 16.09 -1.87
CA ASN A 395 32.12 15.16 -0.76
C ASN A 395 31.73 15.77 0.60
N ILE A 396 32.16 17.01 0.88
CA ILE A 396 31.78 17.69 2.12
C ILE A 396 30.26 17.93 2.17
N ARG A 397 29.64 18.35 1.06
CA ARG A 397 28.19 18.54 1.00
C ARG A 397 27.44 17.23 1.25
N MET A 398 27.84 16.15 0.59
CA MET A 398 27.22 14.82 0.76
C MET A 398 27.31 14.33 2.21
N ASN A 399 28.47 14.46 2.85
CA ASN A 399 28.63 14.08 4.25
C ASN A 399 27.77 14.95 5.19
N THR A 400 27.61 16.24 4.88
CA THR A 400 26.79 17.15 5.70
C THR A 400 25.29 16.92 5.61
N GLU A 401 24.82 16.33 4.52
CA GLU A 401 23.40 15.98 4.34
C GLU A 401 23.00 14.77 5.20
N SER A 402 23.96 13.94 5.61
CA SER A 402 23.70 12.77 6.47
C SER A 402 23.05 13.15 7.80
N LYS A 403 21.99 12.44 8.18
CA LYS A 403 21.29 12.64 9.46
C LYS A 403 22.05 12.09 10.66
N TYR A 404 22.86 11.05 10.45
CA TYR A 404 23.65 10.38 11.47
C TYR A 404 25.11 10.33 11.02
N GLY A 405 26.05 10.45 11.95
CA GLY A 405 27.48 10.35 11.69
C GLY A 405 28.24 10.15 12.98
N ASP A 406 29.45 9.62 12.86
CA ASP A 406 30.31 9.33 14.00
C ASP A 406 31.57 10.21 13.95
N ILE A 407 32.36 10.19 15.03
CA ILE A 407 33.61 10.93 15.16
C ILE A 407 34.59 10.67 14.01
N LYS A 408 34.59 9.43 13.47
CA LYS A 408 35.41 9.03 12.32
C LYS A 408 35.03 9.76 11.03
N ASP A 409 33.76 10.10 10.86
CA ASP A 409 33.29 10.83 9.68
C ASP A 409 33.78 12.29 9.73
N LEU A 410 33.79 12.90 10.93
CA LEU A 410 34.41 14.21 11.13
C LEU A 410 35.93 14.17 10.89
N GLU A 411 36.62 13.13 11.35
CA GLU A 411 38.05 12.94 11.07
C GLU A 411 38.33 12.83 9.57
N LYS A 412 37.49 12.10 8.83
CA LYS A 412 37.59 11.98 7.37
C LYS A 412 37.37 13.33 6.69
N MET A 413 36.35 14.09 7.10
CA MET A 413 36.09 15.43 6.56
C MET A 413 37.22 16.42 6.86
N ALA A 414 37.77 16.39 8.07
CA ALA A 414 38.90 17.23 8.48
C ALA A 414 40.18 16.85 7.71
N SER A 415 40.44 15.55 7.52
CA SER A 415 41.56 15.05 6.72
C SER A 415 41.44 15.43 5.24
N GLN A 416 40.23 15.32 4.67
CA GLN A 416 39.96 15.77 3.30
C GLN A 416 40.18 17.28 3.16
N THR A 417 39.77 18.07 4.16
CA THR A 417 40.01 19.52 4.22
C THR A 417 41.51 19.85 4.26
N ALA A 418 42.29 19.12 5.04
CA ALA A 418 43.75 19.29 5.10
C ALA A 418 44.41 18.93 3.76
N ASN A 419 44.00 17.82 3.14
CA ASN A 419 44.55 17.36 1.86
C ASN A 419 44.31 18.36 0.73
N ILE A 420 43.10 18.94 0.62
CA ILE A 420 42.82 19.92 -0.42
C ILE A 420 43.59 21.23 -0.21
N VAL A 421 43.76 21.66 1.05
CA VAL A 421 44.58 22.83 1.39
C VAL A 421 46.04 22.61 1.00
N ASN A 422 46.61 21.46 1.36
CA ASN A 422 47.99 21.10 1.00
C ASN A 422 48.19 20.99 -0.52
N LEU A 423 47.20 20.47 -1.25
CA LEU A 423 47.25 20.40 -2.71
C LEU A 423 47.32 21.80 -3.35
N PHE A 424 46.48 22.73 -2.89
CA PHE A 424 46.47 24.11 -3.40
C PHE A 424 47.70 24.91 -2.98
N ASP A 425 48.19 24.71 -1.76
CA ASP A 425 49.44 25.36 -1.30
C ASP A 425 50.65 24.82 -2.09
N LYS A 426 50.70 23.52 -2.42
CA LYS A 426 51.73 22.94 -3.29
C LYS A 426 51.65 23.51 -4.72
N ILE A 427 50.45 23.60 -5.29
CA ILE A 427 50.25 24.17 -6.63
C ILE A 427 50.63 25.65 -6.66
N SER A 428 50.32 26.41 -5.60
CA SER A 428 50.75 27.81 -5.46
C SER A 428 52.27 27.97 -5.44
N ILE A 429 52.97 27.06 -4.75
CA ILE A 429 54.44 27.07 -4.69
C ILE A 429 55.04 26.69 -6.06
N GLU A 430 54.47 25.69 -6.73
CA GLU A 430 54.96 25.21 -8.03
C GLU A 430 54.71 26.20 -9.18
N SER A 431 53.59 26.93 -9.16
CA SER A 431 53.21 27.89 -10.21
C SER A 431 53.80 29.29 -9.99
N GLY A 432 54.39 29.59 -8.82
CA GLY A 432 54.96 30.91 -8.50
C GLY A 432 53.92 32.03 -8.32
N GLU A 433 52.66 31.79 -8.68
CA GLU A 433 51.52 32.65 -8.40
C GLU A 433 50.80 32.17 -7.13
N LYS A 434 50.43 33.12 -6.26
CA LYS A 434 49.57 32.85 -5.10
C LYS A 434 48.18 32.45 -5.60
N ILE A 435 47.94 31.16 -5.76
CA ILE A 435 46.59 30.57 -5.91
C ILE A 435 46.25 29.78 -4.62
N PRO A 436 46.34 30.39 -3.41
CA PRO A 436 45.96 29.69 -2.21
C PRO A 436 44.47 29.37 -2.29
N LEU A 437 44.05 28.23 -1.74
CA LEU A 437 42.64 27.90 -1.61
C LEU A 437 41.90 29.10 -0.98
N PRO A 438 40.82 29.63 -1.60
CA PRO A 438 40.13 30.82 -1.10
C PRO A 438 39.74 30.67 0.36
N HIS A 439 39.90 31.75 1.13
CA HIS A 439 39.63 31.74 2.56
C HIS A 439 38.20 31.30 2.87
N GLU A 440 37.27 31.69 2.00
CA GLU A 440 35.85 31.38 2.01
C GLU A 440 35.59 29.87 1.95
N VAL A 441 36.39 29.12 1.16
CA VAL A 441 36.25 27.66 1.05
C VAL A 441 36.74 26.97 2.32
N ARG A 442 37.86 27.45 2.90
CA ARG A 442 38.39 26.91 4.16
C ARG A 442 37.41 27.16 5.31
N GLN A 443 36.88 28.38 5.39
CA GLN A 443 35.89 28.78 6.38
C GLN A 443 34.56 28.03 6.21
N TRP A 444 34.09 27.86 4.98
CA TRP A 444 32.89 27.08 4.67
C TRP A 444 33.04 25.63 5.13
N ALA A 445 34.17 24.99 4.85
CA ALA A 445 34.42 23.61 5.23
C ALA A 445 34.44 23.40 6.75
N VAL A 446 35.19 24.23 7.49
CA VAL A 446 35.23 24.14 8.96
C VAL A 446 33.87 24.44 9.57
N SER A 447 33.13 25.40 9.00
CA SER A 447 31.75 25.67 9.42
C SER A 447 30.85 24.45 9.22
N LYS A 448 30.99 23.75 8.10
CA LYS A 448 30.20 22.55 7.79
C LYS A 448 30.52 21.37 8.71
N ILE A 449 31.80 21.20 9.08
CA ILE A 449 32.21 20.20 10.07
C ILE A 449 31.59 20.49 11.44
N LEU A 450 31.56 21.77 11.86
CA LEU A 450 30.90 22.18 13.11
C LEU A 450 29.38 21.98 13.07
N ASP A 451 28.73 22.29 11.94
CA ASP A 451 27.29 22.03 11.75
C ASP A 451 26.96 20.52 11.84
N CYS A 452 27.83 19.66 11.29
CA CYS A 452 27.70 18.20 11.41
C CYS A 452 27.88 17.74 12.87
N ALA A 453 28.86 18.31 13.57
CA ALA A 453 29.14 17.95 14.94
C ALA A 453 27.99 18.34 15.89
N ASP A 454 27.34 19.48 15.65
CA ASP A 454 26.10 19.88 16.34
C ASP A 454 24.97 18.88 16.07
N LYS A 455 24.71 18.59 14.79
CA LYS A 455 23.66 17.66 14.35
C LYS A 455 23.84 16.24 14.88
N TRP A 456 25.08 15.79 15.05
CA TRP A 456 25.42 14.46 15.55
C TRP A 456 25.73 14.46 17.06
N GLU A 457 25.48 15.57 17.76
CA GLU A 457 25.67 15.73 19.21
C GLU A 457 27.08 15.36 19.71
N ILE A 458 28.11 15.64 18.89
CA ILE A 458 29.50 15.31 19.21
C ILE A 458 30.07 16.37 20.15
N ARG A 459 30.79 15.94 21.19
CA ARG A 459 31.37 16.81 22.20
C ARG A 459 32.41 17.76 21.60
N PHE A 460 32.37 19.03 22.01
CA PHE A 460 33.29 20.06 21.55
C PHE A 460 34.77 19.68 21.68
N SER A 461 35.18 19.05 22.80
CA SER A 461 36.57 18.62 23.03
C SER A 461 37.10 17.69 21.95
N ASP A 462 36.23 16.78 21.48
CA ASP A 462 36.56 15.76 20.50
C ASP A 462 36.67 16.40 19.11
N VAL A 463 35.70 17.25 18.75
CA VAL A 463 35.70 18.04 17.51
C VAL A 463 36.91 18.98 17.43
N TYR A 464 37.21 19.69 18.52
CA TYR A 464 38.34 20.61 18.60
C TYR A 464 39.68 19.88 18.46
N SER A 465 39.81 18.70 19.06
CA SER A 465 41.00 17.86 18.92
C SER A 465 41.20 17.40 17.47
N ILE A 466 40.13 16.96 16.81
CA ILE A 466 40.17 16.52 15.40
C ILE A 466 40.56 17.67 14.47
N LEU A 467 39.92 18.83 14.63
CA LEU A 467 40.23 20.01 13.82
C LEU A 467 41.66 20.49 14.06
N THR A 468 42.10 20.53 15.32
CA THR A 468 43.47 20.96 15.67
C THR A 468 44.53 20.01 15.12
N ASN A 469 44.29 18.70 15.19
CA ASN A 469 45.23 17.68 14.72
C ASN A 469 45.29 17.58 13.19
N ALA A 470 44.15 17.67 12.50
CA ALA A 470 44.09 17.49 11.05
C ALA A 470 44.44 18.77 10.27
N ILE A 471 43.93 19.92 10.71
CA ILE A 471 44.00 21.19 9.96
C ILE A 471 45.11 22.11 10.50
N GLY A 472 45.47 21.98 11.79
CA GLY A 472 46.49 22.80 12.43
C GLY A 472 45.97 24.11 13.02
N ARG A 473 46.61 24.55 14.12
CA ARG A 473 46.19 25.71 14.94
C ARG A 473 46.16 27.03 14.17
N ASP A 474 47.17 27.28 13.32
CA ASP A 474 47.29 28.54 12.58
C ASP A 474 46.21 28.73 11.51
N MET A 475 45.78 27.64 10.89
CA MET A 475 44.71 27.65 9.89
C MET A 475 43.37 27.78 10.60
N LEU A 476 43.15 26.99 11.65
CA LEU A 476 41.94 27.02 12.47
C LEU A 476 41.69 28.42 13.04
N ARG A 477 42.72 29.10 13.56
CA ARG A 477 42.64 30.47 14.08
C ARG A 477 42.05 31.46 13.08
N LYS A 478 42.35 31.31 11.79
CA LYS A 478 41.90 32.24 10.75
C LYS A 478 40.48 31.95 10.27
N VAL A 479 40.08 30.69 10.24
CA VAL A 479 38.84 30.25 9.55
C VAL A 479 37.67 30.04 10.51
N ILE A 480 37.92 29.94 11.81
CA ILE A 480 36.89 29.61 12.78
C ILE A 480 35.96 30.81 13.03
N ARG A 481 34.64 30.56 13.03
CA ARG A 481 33.64 31.58 13.38
C ARG A 481 33.27 31.44 14.85
N ILE A 482 33.79 32.34 15.69
CA ILE A 482 33.51 32.37 17.14
C ILE A 482 32.00 32.42 17.42
N GLN A 483 31.23 33.11 16.57
CA GLN A 483 29.77 33.16 16.68
C GLN A 483 29.13 31.77 16.58
N GLN A 484 29.57 30.94 15.62
CA GLN A 484 29.02 29.62 15.40
C GLN A 484 29.31 28.68 16.57
N ILE A 485 30.52 28.74 17.14
CA ILE A 485 30.87 27.94 18.33
C ILE A 485 30.08 28.39 19.55
N ARG A 486 29.87 29.70 19.71
CA ARG A 486 29.05 30.23 20.80
C ARG A 486 27.62 29.70 20.72
N ASP A 487 27.07 29.65 19.51
CA ASP A 487 25.69 29.27 19.28
C ASP A 487 25.49 27.74 19.43
N ILE A 488 26.51 26.93 19.09
CA ILE A 488 26.46 25.46 19.20
C ILE A 488 26.86 24.95 20.60
N TYR A 489 27.99 25.44 21.15
CA TYR A 489 28.62 24.87 22.35
C TYR A 489 28.69 25.83 23.54
N GLY A 490 28.21 27.06 23.40
CA GLY A 490 28.13 28.05 24.47
C GLY A 490 29.44 28.79 24.77
N ILE A 491 29.39 29.70 25.75
CA ILE A 491 30.47 30.65 26.05
C ILE A 491 31.77 29.97 26.55
N ARG A 492 31.66 28.80 27.21
CA ARG A 492 32.81 28.07 27.77
C ARG A 492 33.72 27.52 26.68
N ALA A 493 33.16 26.98 25.60
CA ALA A 493 33.91 26.53 24.43
C ALA A 493 34.62 27.69 23.72
N VAL A 494 33.98 28.87 23.69
CA VAL A 494 34.59 30.10 23.15
C VAL A 494 35.79 30.53 23.97
N ASP A 495 35.70 30.48 25.30
CA ASP A 495 36.82 30.85 26.19
C ASP A 495 38.01 29.88 26.04
N GLU A 496 37.74 28.57 25.88
CA GLU A 496 38.77 27.57 25.59
C GLU A 496 39.51 27.86 24.27
N ILE A 497 38.78 28.18 23.20
CA ILE A 497 39.37 28.52 21.90
C ILE A 497 40.14 29.85 21.97
N ARG A 498 39.59 30.88 22.63
CA ARG A 498 40.25 32.18 22.76
C ARG A 498 41.58 32.04 23.50
N LYS A 499 41.60 31.21 24.56
CA LYS A 499 42.80 30.93 25.35
C LYS A 499 43.84 30.12 24.59
N ASP A 500 43.43 29.09 23.83
CA ASP A 500 44.37 28.18 23.14
C ASP A 500 44.83 28.68 21.76
N LEU A 501 43.98 29.42 21.02
CA LEU A 501 44.32 30.00 19.71
C LEU A 501 44.77 31.48 19.79
N ASN A 502 44.84 32.06 20.99
CA ASN A 502 45.23 33.46 21.24
C ASN A 502 44.45 34.46 20.36
N ILE A 503 43.13 34.30 20.31
CA ILE A 503 42.19 35.14 19.55
C ILE A 503 41.64 36.19 20.52
N SER A 504 41.86 37.47 20.22
CA SER A 504 41.45 38.59 21.08
C SER A 504 39.94 38.85 21.05
#